data_AF-A0A7L4GNF2-F1
#
_entry.id   AF-A0A7L4GNF2-F1
#
_cell.length_a   1.000
_cell.length_b   1.000
_cell.length_c   1.000
_cell.angle_alpha   90.00
_cell.angle_beta   90.00
_cell.angle_gamma   90.00
#
_symmetry.space_group_name_H-M   'P 1'
#
loop_
_entity.id
_entity.type
_entity.pdbx_description
1 polymer ?
#
loop_
_entity_poly.entity_id
_entity_poly.type
_entity_poly.pdbx_seq_one_letter_code
_entity_poly.pdbx_strand_id
1 'polypeptide(L)'
;QLAQQQRRFYRDKSGTLKLVPYFVLPVMEKERYPHPLDLPPLSSKTCWRLLRVSPENLRAYQTFPSGRRVTSQERETRDSFFEYRA
;
A
#
# COMPACT_ATOMS: atom_id res chain seq x y z
N GLN A 1 -20.54 10.12 9.39
CA GLN A 1 -21.58 10.60 8.45
C GLN A 1 -22.54 11.63 9.08
N LEU A 2 -23.13 11.39 10.26
CA LEU A 2 -24.03 12.36 10.94
C LEU A 2 -23.40 13.76 11.15
N ALA A 3 -22.13 13.83 11.56
CA ALA A 3 -21.41 15.09 11.75
C ALA A 3 -21.28 15.92 10.45
N GLN A 4 -21.17 15.26 9.28
CA GLN A 4 -21.11 15.93 7.97
C GLN A 4 -22.49 16.47 7.55
N GLN A 5 -23.58 15.82 7.96
CA GLN A 5 -24.95 16.32 7.72
C GLN A 5 -25.22 17.59 8.52
N GLN A 6 -24.78 17.62 9.78
CA GLN A 6 -24.96 18.78 10.66
C GLN A 6 -24.21 20.03 10.16
N ARG A 7 -23.15 19.84 9.36
CA ARG A 7 -22.39 20.94 8.77
C ARG A 7 -23.23 21.90 7.93
N ARG A 8 -24.25 21.39 7.24
CA ARG A 8 -25.16 22.21 6.42
C ARG A 8 -25.88 23.27 7.26
N PHE A 9 -26.05 23.05 8.57
CA PHE A 9 -26.69 24.00 9.47
C PHE A 9 -25.78 25.12 9.95
N TYR A 10 -24.45 24.95 9.88
CA TYR A 10 -23.49 26.01 10.22
C TYR A 10 -23.22 26.98 9.06
N ARG A 11 -23.70 26.65 7.85
CA ARG A 11 -23.67 27.60 6.74
C ARG A 11 -24.78 28.63 6.92
N ASP A 12 -24.43 29.90 6.79
CA ASP A 12 -25.41 30.98 6.77
C ASP A 12 -26.40 30.76 5.62
N LYS A 13 -27.70 30.79 5.92
CA LYS A 13 -28.79 30.66 4.95
C LYS A 13 -29.25 32.02 4.43
N SER A 14 -29.00 33.08 5.20
CA SER A 14 -29.48 34.43 4.95
C SER A 14 -28.57 35.25 4.03
N GLY A 15 -27.31 34.83 3.85
CA GLY A 15 -26.34 35.51 2.97
C GLY A 15 -25.90 36.90 3.47
N THR A 16 -26.31 37.27 4.68
CA THR A 16 -26.08 38.58 5.30
C THR A 16 -24.93 38.56 6.30
N LEU A 17 -24.49 37.38 6.76
CA LEU A 17 -23.41 37.26 7.71
C LEU A 17 -22.05 37.31 7.01
N LYS A 18 -21.20 38.25 7.45
CA LYS A 18 -19.81 38.33 7.02
C LYS A 18 -19.05 37.13 7.58
N LEU A 19 -18.38 36.39 6.70
CA LEU A 19 -17.51 35.27 7.09
C LEU A 19 -16.39 35.78 7.99
N VAL A 20 -16.30 35.22 9.19
CA VAL A 20 -15.28 35.57 10.18
C VAL A 20 -13.99 34.83 9.83
N PRO A 21 -12.82 35.50 9.70
CA PRO A 21 -11.60 34.91 9.13
C PRO A 21 -11.08 33.67 9.87
N TYR A 22 -11.32 33.57 11.17
CA TYR A 22 -10.87 32.48 12.02
C TYR A 22 -11.91 31.37 12.20
N PHE A 23 -13.12 31.53 11.66
CA PHE A 23 -14.19 30.54 11.75
C PHE A 23 -14.44 29.90 10.38
N VAL A 24 -13.44 29.16 9.89
CA VAL A 24 -13.51 28.45 8.60
C VAL A 24 -13.92 27.00 8.84
N LEU A 25 -15.04 26.57 8.24
CA LEU A 25 -15.47 25.17 8.29
C LEU A 25 -14.51 24.30 7.46
N PRO A 26 -13.84 23.26 8.04
CA PRO A 26 -12.91 22.37 7.34
C PRO A 26 -13.52 21.74 6.09
N VAL A 27 -12.78 21.48 5.02
CA VAL A 27 -13.33 20.96 3.74
C VAL A 27 -14.13 19.66 3.96
N MET A 28 -15.20 19.45 3.16
CA MET A 28 -16.02 18.22 3.26
C MET A 28 -15.12 17.03 2.97
N GLU A 29 -15.08 16.06 3.87
CA GLU A 29 -14.43 14.78 3.59
C GLU A 29 -15.18 14.11 2.44
N LYS A 30 -14.44 13.51 1.51
CA LYS A 30 -15.05 12.73 0.43
C LYS A 30 -15.77 11.54 1.07
N GLU A 31 -17.01 11.27 0.63
CA GLU A 31 -17.79 10.12 1.11
C GLU A 31 -17.12 8.78 0.80
N ARG A 32 -16.20 8.76 -0.16
CA ARG A 32 -15.49 7.56 -0.58
C ARG A 32 -14.24 7.38 0.27
N TYR A 33 -14.25 6.34 1.10
CA TYR A 33 -13.01 5.71 1.51
C TYR A 33 -12.28 5.21 0.25
N PRO A 34 -10.95 5.32 0.18
CA PRO A 34 -10.20 4.68 -0.90
C PRO A 34 -10.60 3.21 -0.94
N HIS A 35 -10.72 2.64 -2.15
CA HIS A 35 -10.97 1.21 -2.26
C HIS A 35 -9.86 0.48 -1.48
N PRO A 36 -10.11 -0.62 -0.77
CA PRO A 36 -9.05 -1.35 -0.07
C PRO A 36 -7.91 -1.83 -1.00
N LEU A 37 -8.11 -1.74 -2.32
CA LEU A 37 -7.13 -2.04 -3.36
C LEU A 37 -6.52 -0.78 -4.01
N ASP A 38 -7.02 0.42 -3.67
CA ASP A 38 -6.40 1.69 -4.03
C ASP A 38 -5.19 1.92 -3.12
N LEU A 39 -4.14 1.12 -3.36
CA LEU A 39 -2.88 1.29 -2.67
C LEU A 39 -2.20 2.57 -3.19
N PRO A 40 -1.63 3.40 -2.30
CA PRO A 40 -0.83 4.53 -2.74
C PRO A 40 0.37 4.05 -3.56
N PRO A 41 0.90 4.88 -4.49
CA PRO A 41 2.07 4.52 -5.27
C PRO A 41 3.22 4.16 -4.33
N LEU A 42 3.77 2.95 -4.53
CA LEU A 42 4.83 2.42 -3.69
C LEU A 42 6.16 3.14 -3.98
N SER A 43 6.93 3.38 -2.93
CA SER A 43 8.32 3.84 -3.04
C SER A 43 9.16 2.82 -3.82
N SER A 44 10.14 3.30 -4.59
CA SER A 44 11.10 2.44 -5.30
C SER A 44 11.75 1.42 -4.36
N LYS A 45 12.15 1.83 -3.15
CA LYS A 45 12.72 0.94 -2.12
C LYS A 45 11.73 -0.17 -1.72
N THR A 46 10.46 0.16 -1.60
CA THR A 46 9.40 -0.79 -1.25
C THR A 46 9.15 -1.76 -2.40
N CYS A 47 9.08 -1.29 -3.64
CA CYS A 47 8.99 -2.13 -4.83
C CYS A 47 10.16 -3.12 -4.91
N TRP A 48 11.39 -2.64 -4.73
CA TRP A 48 12.59 -3.49 -4.72
C TRP A 48 12.58 -4.54 -3.62
N ARG A 49 12.07 -4.19 -2.44
CA ARG A 49 11.91 -5.15 -1.34
C ARG A 49 10.87 -6.21 -1.69
N LEU A 50 9.69 -5.79 -2.15
CA LEU A 50 8.58 -6.67 -2.51
C LEU A 50 8.97 -7.65 -3.62
N LEU A 51 9.68 -7.17 -4.64
CA LEU A 51 10.18 -8.02 -5.71
C LEU A 51 11.08 -9.13 -5.15
N ARG A 52 12.02 -8.81 -4.25
CA ARG A 52 12.95 -9.81 -3.68
C ARG A 52 12.28 -10.84 -2.78
N VAL A 53 11.22 -10.46 -2.07
CA VAL A 53 10.49 -11.35 -1.15
C VAL A 53 9.32 -12.05 -1.83
N SER A 54 9.08 -11.80 -3.13
CA SER A 54 7.99 -12.47 -3.83
C SER A 54 8.25 -13.98 -3.86
N PRO A 55 7.22 -14.84 -3.71
CA PRO A 55 7.37 -16.29 -3.74
C PRO A 55 8.11 -16.79 -4.99
N GLU A 56 7.88 -16.13 -6.12
CA GLU A 56 8.56 -16.37 -7.40
C GLU A 56 10.08 -16.14 -7.31
N ASN A 57 10.52 -15.14 -6.56
CA ASN A 57 11.94 -14.79 -6.40
C ASN A 57 12.63 -15.48 -5.22
N LEU A 58 11.89 -16.06 -4.27
CA LEU A 58 12.47 -16.81 -3.14
C LEU A 58 13.33 -17.99 -3.62
N ARG A 59 12.92 -18.67 -4.70
CA ARG A 59 13.70 -19.77 -5.30
C ARG A 59 14.90 -19.26 -6.11
N ALA A 60 14.85 -18.02 -6.59
CA ALA A 60 15.88 -17.47 -7.46
C ALA A 60 17.14 -16.97 -6.69
N TYR A 61 17.00 -16.38 -5.51
CA TYR A 61 18.10 -15.64 -4.86
C TYR A 61 18.74 -16.32 -3.65
N GLN A 62 18.73 -17.65 -3.59
CA GLN A 62 19.41 -18.35 -2.50
C GLN A 62 20.92 -18.38 -2.75
N THR A 63 21.64 -17.49 -2.05
CA THR A 63 23.11 -17.50 -2.00
C THR A 63 23.51 -18.38 -0.81
N PHE A 64 24.46 -19.29 -0.99
CA PHE A 64 24.98 -20.05 0.15
C PHE A 64 25.60 -19.09 1.19
N PRO A 65 25.65 -19.47 2.49
CA PRO A 65 26.37 -18.71 3.50
C PRO A 65 27.85 -18.46 3.15
N SER A 66 28.42 -19.28 2.26
CA SER A 66 29.76 -19.10 1.67
C SER A 66 29.85 -17.98 0.62
N GLY A 67 28.75 -17.29 0.31
CA GLY A 67 28.70 -16.25 -0.72
C GLY A 67 28.68 -16.78 -2.17
N ARG A 68 28.75 -18.10 -2.36
CA ARG A 68 28.74 -18.71 -3.70
C ARG A 68 27.34 -18.63 -4.32
N ARG A 69 27.27 -18.09 -5.54
CA ARG A 69 26.07 -18.08 -6.37
C ARG A 69 25.90 -19.45 -7.02
N VAL A 70 24.67 -19.96 -6.96
CA VAL A 70 24.27 -21.24 -7.54
C VAL A 70 23.70 -21.00 -8.92
N THR A 71 24.05 -21.86 -9.88
CA THR A 71 23.49 -21.78 -11.23
C THR A 71 21.99 -22.11 -11.23
N SER A 72 21.28 -21.83 -12.34
CA SER A 72 19.87 -22.26 -12.47
C SER A 72 19.70 -23.77 -12.38
N GLN A 73 20.59 -24.53 -13.02
CA GLN A 73 20.52 -25.99 -13.08
C GLN A 73 20.70 -26.67 -11.71
N GLU A 74 21.68 -26.20 -10.92
CA GLU A 74 21.90 -26.70 -9.55
C GLU A 74 20.72 -26.36 -8.62
N ARG A 75 20.08 -25.20 -8.80
CA ARG A 75 18.87 -24.81 -8.06
C ARG A 75 17.70 -25.73 -8.38
N GLU A 76 17.46 -26.00 -9.66
CA GLU A 76 16.39 -26.89 -10.13
C GLU A 76 16.57 -28.31 -9.61
N THR A 77 17.80 -28.83 -9.64
CA THR A 77 18.14 -30.17 -9.11
C THR A 77 17.90 -30.27 -7.60
N ARG A 78 18.24 -29.22 -6.84
CA ARG A 78 17.97 -29.15 -5.41
C ARG A 78 16.47 -29.07 -5.13
N ASP A 79 15.77 -28.20 -5.84
CA ASP A 79 14.34 -27.96 -5.60
C ASP A 79 13.52 -29.23 -5.89
N SER A 80 13.84 -29.94 -6.98
CA SER A 80 13.21 -31.24 -7.28
C SER A 80 13.51 -32.29 -6.21
N PHE A 81 14.75 -32.34 -5.68
CA PHE A 81 15.10 -33.25 -4.59
C PHE A 81 14.22 -33.05 -3.34
N PHE A 82 13.87 -31.81 -2.98
CA PHE A 82 13.00 -31.54 -1.84
C PHE A 82 11.52 -31.76 -2.15
N GLU A 83 11.07 -31.52 -3.39
CA GLU A 83 9.69 -31.76 -3.81
C GLU A 83 9.32 -33.25 -3.82
N TYR A 84 10.23 -34.14 -4.23
CA TYR A 84 9.99 -35.59 -4.25
C TYR A 84 10.16 -36.27 -2.88
N ARG A 85 10.63 -35.55 -1.86
CA ARG A 85 10.88 -36.11 -0.52
C ARG A 85 9.78 -35.77 0.49
N ALA A 86 8.90 -34.82 0.17
CA ALA A 86 7.75 -34.40 0.99
C ALA A 86 6.53 -35.28 0.72
#